data_AF-A0AAW7MIQ5-F1
#
_entry.id   AF-A0AAW7MIQ5-F1
#
_cell.length_a   1.000
_cell.length_b   1.000
_cell.length_c   1.000
_cell.angle_alpha   90.00
_cell.angle_beta   90.00
_cell.angle_gamma   90.00
#
_symmetry.space_group_name_H-M   'P 1'
#
loop_
_entity.id
_entity.type
_entity.pdbx_description
1 polymer ?
#
loop_
_entity_poly.entity_id
_entity_poly.type
_entity_poly.pdbx_seq_one_letter_code
_entity_poly.pdbx_strand_id
1 'polypeptide(L)'
;MKRGYLSEYFEGVATKRLSAVEADVIRSHQHELNGVEGLREMLGEPDGKVYYDAKLLYLTDQDDDPIVEEAVFTWYDARQRARLERGVMRWEYRLYFPTTNVSLNAVEGDLLVIGKRRDGGLLVVIAENGSSIARQIEWLFGFSDLAHPGYSVKSELETEQDRIEFASRFILEAIGVVVETSEETYLEAMLDKFKGKFPTTRDFSSYARSTLKDVHPKDSPDLVLMAWMEREEILFRTLERHLIADRLSKGFAGEVDAGVDVDGFLSFSLSVQNRRKSRVGLALENHLEVIFDACGIRYKRTAITENKAKPDFLFPGQAEYHSPTFDAVNLTMLGVKSTCKDRWRQVLAEADRIDNKHLLTLETAISTAQTDEMAAKRLQLVLPRGLHETYTAAQQAWLMDLTAFTETVLQRQ
;
A
#
# COMPACT_ATOMS: atom_id res chain seq x y z
N MET A 1 -14.80 -6.98 -23.56
CA MET A 1 -14.31 -7.50 -22.27
C MET A 1 -13.66 -6.34 -21.54
N LYS A 2 -14.09 -6.03 -20.31
CA LYS A 2 -13.30 -5.15 -19.45
C LYS A 2 -12.05 -5.92 -19.05
N ARG A 3 -10.87 -5.38 -19.36
CA ARG A 3 -9.59 -5.91 -18.87
C ARG A 3 -9.64 -5.92 -17.33
N GLY A 4 -9.10 -6.96 -16.69
CA GLY A 4 -8.98 -6.99 -15.23
C GLY A 4 -8.04 -5.88 -14.72
N TYR A 5 -8.26 -5.37 -13.52
CA TYR A 5 -7.55 -4.19 -12.97
C TYR A 5 -6.01 -4.30 -13.06
N LEU A 6 -5.43 -5.46 -12.72
CA LEU A 6 -3.99 -5.70 -12.81
C LEU A 6 -3.46 -5.87 -14.23
N SER A 7 -4.32 -6.34 -15.14
CA SER A 7 -3.97 -6.53 -16.54
C SER A 7 -3.75 -5.20 -17.26
N GLU A 8 -4.13 -4.06 -16.67
CA GLU A 8 -3.78 -2.73 -17.18
C GLU A 8 -2.28 -2.45 -17.06
N TYR A 9 -1.60 -3.03 -16.06
CA TYR A 9 -0.21 -2.73 -15.74
C TYR A 9 0.76 -3.84 -16.18
N PHE A 10 0.34 -5.10 -16.09
CA PHE A 10 1.18 -6.25 -16.34
C PHE A 10 0.60 -7.16 -17.44
N GLU A 11 1.48 -7.73 -18.27
CA GLU A 11 1.15 -8.80 -19.22
C GLU A 11 1.16 -10.17 -18.55
N GLY A 12 1.97 -10.33 -17.52
CA GLY A 12 2.07 -11.55 -16.73
C GLY A 12 2.95 -11.30 -15.51
N VAL A 13 2.75 -12.12 -14.48
CA VAL A 13 3.50 -12.03 -13.22
C VAL A 13 3.92 -13.42 -12.79
N ALA A 14 5.19 -13.55 -12.43
CA ALA A 14 5.79 -14.75 -11.88
C ALA A 14 6.29 -14.49 -10.47
N THR A 15 5.98 -15.37 -9.52
CA THR A 15 6.39 -15.23 -8.11
C THR A 15 7.03 -16.49 -7.58
N LYS A 16 8.01 -16.35 -6.68
CA LYS A 16 8.61 -17.48 -5.96
C LYS A 16 9.21 -17.02 -4.63
N ARG A 17 9.56 -17.98 -3.78
CA ARG A 17 10.47 -17.73 -2.65
C ARG A 17 11.91 -17.98 -3.08
N LEU A 18 12.81 -17.05 -2.71
CA LEU A 18 14.22 -17.17 -3.03
C LEU A 18 14.83 -18.38 -2.32
N SER A 19 15.59 -19.18 -3.08
CA SER A 19 16.42 -20.24 -2.50
C SER A 19 17.78 -19.70 -2.05
N ALA A 20 18.49 -20.43 -1.17
CA ALA A 20 19.84 -20.07 -0.74
C ALA A 20 20.81 -19.74 -1.89
N VAL A 21 20.68 -20.42 -3.03
CA VAL A 21 21.56 -20.26 -4.21
C VAL A 21 21.30 -18.94 -4.94
N GLU A 22 20.10 -18.37 -4.81
CA GLU A 22 19.67 -17.15 -5.48
C GLU A 22 19.80 -15.91 -4.58
N ALA A 23 19.73 -16.11 -3.27
CA ALA A 23 19.90 -15.06 -2.27
C ALA A 23 21.37 -14.77 -1.96
N ASP A 24 22.25 -15.78 -1.95
CA ASP A 24 23.65 -15.59 -1.61
C ASP A 24 24.49 -15.22 -2.85
N VAL A 25 24.38 -13.97 -3.29
CA VAL A 25 25.15 -13.41 -4.42
C VAL A 25 26.67 -13.43 -4.15
N ILE A 26 27.10 -13.60 -2.89
CA ILE A 26 28.52 -13.60 -2.49
C ILE A 26 29.13 -15.01 -2.63
N ARG A 27 28.39 -16.07 -2.31
CA ARG A 27 28.86 -17.47 -2.46
C ARG A 27 28.45 -18.12 -3.78
N SER A 28 27.34 -17.69 -4.35
CA SER A 28 26.84 -18.17 -5.63
C SER A 28 27.37 -17.27 -6.73
N HIS A 29 28.35 -17.75 -7.51
CA HIS A 29 28.75 -17.09 -8.77
C HIS A 29 27.62 -17.08 -9.84
N GLN A 30 26.38 -17.41 -9.47
CA GLN A 30 25.24 -17.52 -10.37
C GLN A 30 24.33 -16.32 -10.16
N HIS A 31 24.57 -15.31 -10.98
CA HIS A 31 23.65 -14.21 -11.29
C HIS A 31 22.42 -14.71 -12.08
N GLU A 32 21.81 -15.82 -11.65
CA GLU A 32 20.83 -16.57 -12.43
C GLU A 32 19.67 -17.01 -11.54
N LEU A 33 18.45 -16.67 -11.95
CA LEU A 33 17.23 -17.14 -11.28
C LEU A 33 16.83 -18.52 -11.82
N ASN A 34 16.65 -19.47 -10.91
CA ASN A 34 16.32 -20.87 -11.18
C ASN A 34 14.80 -21.10 -11.14
N GLY A 35 14.29 -22.04 -11.95
CA GLY A 35 12.85 -22.37 -12.01
C GLY A 35 12.14 -21.87 -13.27
N VAL A 36 12.75 -22.12 -14.43
CA VAL A 36 12.48 -21.39 -15.67
C VAL A 36 11.20 -21.72 -16.43
N GLU A 37 10.41 -22.72 -16.03
CA GLU A 37 9.18 -23.04 -16.74
C GLU A 37 8.16 -21.91 -16.61
N GLY A 38 7.99 -21.36 -15.40
CA GLY A 38 7.11 -20.22 -15.19
C GLY A 38 7.56 -18.95 -15.90
N LEU A 39 8.86 -18.64 -15.85
CA LEU A 39 9.39 -17.48 -16.59
C LEU A 39 9.27 -17.66 -18.11
N ARG A 40 9.37 -18.89 -18.62
CA ARG A 40 9.15 -19.19 -20.04
C ARG A 40 7.69 -18.97 -20.45
N GLU A 41 6.72 -19.34 -19.62
CA GLU A 41 5.30 -19.04 -19.91
C GLU A 41 5.05 -17.52 -20.01
N MET A 42 5.71 -16.72 -19.17
CA MET A 42 5.54 -15.26 -19.14
C MET A 42 6.35 -14.52 -20.21
N LEU A 43 7.62 -14.88 -20.42
CA LEU A 43 8.55 -14.18 -21.31
C LEU A 43 8.60 -14.80 -22.71
N GLY A 44 8.07 -16.00 -22.89
CA GLY A 44 8.16 -16.78 -24.11
C GLY A 44 9.52 -17.44 -24.32
N GLU A 45 9.68 -18.07 -25.48
CA GLU A 45 10.93 -18.69 -25.89
C GLU A 45 11.82 -17.68 -26.63
N PRO A 46 13.02 -17.37 -26.13
CA PRO A 46 13.93 -16.44 -26.78
C PRO A 46 14.61 -17.12 -27.97
N ASP A 47 14.78 -16.37 -29.06
CA ASP A 47 15.77 -16.68 -30.09
C ASP A 47 17.02 -15.83 -29.84
N GLY A 48 18.07 -16.44 -29.29
CA GLY A 48 19.26 -15.73 -28.84
C GLY A 48 19.10 -15.09 -27.46
N LYS A 49 19.73 -13.93 -27.28
CA LYS A 49 19.65 -13.14 -26.03
C LYS A 49 18.62 -12.03 -26.20
N VAL A 50 17.62 -12.02 -25.34
CA VAL A 50 16.63 -10.95 -25.22
C VAL A 50 16.99 -10.11 -23.99
N TYR A 51 16.98 -8.79 -24.14
CA TYR A 51 17.31 -7.86 -23.06
C TYR A 51 16.05 -7.16 -22.58
N TYR A 52 15.93 -7.01 -21.26
CA TYR A 52 14.84 -6.32 -20.60
C TYR A 52 15.38 -5.25 -19.67
N ASP A 53 14.92 -4.01 -19.84
CA ASP A 53 15.14 -2.98 -18.81
C ASP A 53 14.28 -3.32 -17.60
N ALA A 54 14.90 -3.42 -16.43
CA ALA A 54 14.28 -3.85 -15.20
C ALA A 54 14.41 -2.77 -14.12
N LYS A 55 13.30 -2.48 -13.45
CA LYS A 55 13.27 -1.72 -12.20
C LYS A 55 13.17 -2.70 -11.04
N LEU A 56 14.14 -2.64 -10.13
CA LEU A 56 14.26 -3.51 -8.97
C LEU A 56 13.85 -2.76 -7.71
N LEU A 57 13.13 -3.43 -6.82
CA LEU A 57 12.76 -2.91 -5.50
C LEU A 57 13.06 -3.97 -4.42
N TYR A 58 13.66 -3.54 -3.31
CA TYR A 58 13.68 -4.29 -2.06
C TYR A 58 12.75 -3.62 -1.04
N LEU A 59 11.84 -4.38 -0.44
CA LEU A 59 10.77 -3.90 0.44
C LEU A 59 10.81 -4.60 1.80
N THR A 60 10.71 -3.83 2.88
CA THR A 60 10.62 -4.29 4.27
C THR A 60 9.50 -3.56 5.01
N ASP A 61 9.08 -4.09 6.16
CA ASP A 61 8.09 -3.39 7.02
C ASP A 61 8.74 -2.25 7.84
N GLN A 62 10.06 -2.33 8.05
CA GLN A 62 10.83 -1.42 8.91
C GLN A 62 11.16 -0.10 8.20
N ASP A 63 11.52 -0.16 6.91
CA ASP A 63 11.97 1.00 6.16
C ASP A 63 10.80 1.70 5.46
N ASP A 64 10.77 3.04 5.56
CA ASP A 64 9.75 3.85 4.90
C ASP A 64 9.97 3.98 3.39
N ASP A 65 11.24 4.01 2.96
CA ASP A 65 11.63 4.15 1.56
C ASP A 65 12.27 2.84 1.03
N PRO A 66 11.79 2.28 -0.09
CA PRO A 66 12.38 1.08 -0.67
C PRO A 66 13.78 1.35 -1.22
N ILE A 67 14.61 0.30 -1.25
CA ILE A 67 15.82 0.31 -2.08
C ILE A 67 15.37 0.11 -3.52
N VAL A 68 15.68 1.06 -4.39
CA VAL A 68 15.30 1.04 -5.81
C VAL A 68 16.54 1.10 -6.68
N GLU A 69 16.58 0.26 -7.71
CA GLU A 69 17.69 0.24 -8.68
C GLU A 69 17.18 -0.11 -10.08
N GLU A 70 17.94 0.27 -11.11
CA GLU A 70 17.68 -0.09 -12.49
C GLU A 70 18.79 -1.00 -13.01
N ALA A 71 18.43 -2.06 -13.73
CA ALA A 71 19.39 -2.97 -14.35
C ALA A 71 18.84 -3.59 -15.63
N VAL A 72 19.74 -4.11 -16.46
CA VAL A 72 19.36 -4.85 -17.67
C VAL A 72 19.42 -6.35 -17.39
N PHE A 73 18.28 -7.01 -17.56
CA PHE A 73 18.13 -8.46 -17.43
C PHE A 73 18.30 -9.12 -18.80
N THR A 74 18.92 -10.30 -18.84
CA THR A 74 19.12 -11.05 -20.09
C THR A 74 18.41 -12.40 -20.02
N TRP A 75 17.43 -12.60 -20.90
CA TRP A 75 16.70 -13.85 -21.08
C TRP A 75 17.26 -14.62 -22.27
N TYR A 76 17.69 -15.86 -22.04
CA TYR A 76 18.32 -16.68 -23.08
C TYR A 76 18.21 -18.18 -22.76
N ASP A 77 18.38 -19.03 -23.77
CA ASP A 77 18.60 -20.46 -23.58
C ASP A 77 20.10 -20.78 -23.56
N ALA A 78 20.63 -21.14 -22.40
CA ALA A 78 22.04 -21.47 -22.19
C ALA A 78 22.51 -22.67 -23.03
N ARG A 79 21.59 -23.48 -23.56
CA ARG A 79 21.89 -24.63 -24.42
C ARG A 79 21.70 -24.36 -25.89
N GLN A 80 21.14 -23.24 -26.33
CA GLN A 80 20.77 -22.98 -27.72
C GLN A 80 21.92 -23.30 -28.70
N ARG A 81 23.13 -22.82 -28.41
CA ARG A 81 24.32 -23.09 -29.24
C ARG A 81 24.66 -24.58 -29.30
N ALA A 82 24.60 -25.29 -28.17
CA ALA A 82 24.82 -26.73 -28.13
C ALA A 82 23.71 -27.52 -28.84
N ARG A 83 22.48 -27.00 -28.89
CA ARG A 83 21.38 -27.59 -29.68
C ARG A 83 21.69 -27.49 -31.17
N LEU A 84 22.03 -26.28 -31.64
CA LEU A 84 22.31 -26.01 -33.05
C LEU A 84 23.60 -26.69 -33.55
N GLU A 85 24.67 -26.68 -32.75
CA GLU A 85 25.98 -27.18 -33.18
C GLU A 85 26.22 -28.66 -32.85
N ARG A 86 25.59 -29.20 -31.79
CA ARG A 86 25.90 -30.54 -31.24
C ARG A 86 24.69 -31.46 -31.09
N GLY A 87 23.49 -31.03 -31.52
CA GLY A 87 22.28 -31.84 -31.49
C GLY A 87 21.75 -32.17 -30.08
N VAL A 88 22.10 -31.36 -29.08
CA VAL A 88 21.60 -31.54 -27.71
C VAL A 88 20.08 -31.24 -27.67
N MET A 89 19.27 -32.13 -27.09
CA MET A 89 17.81 -31.98 -27.00
C MET A 89 17.35 -31.60 -25.58
N ARG A 90 18.01 -30.61 -24.98
CA ARG A 90 17.62 -30.05 -23.68
C ARG A 90 17.61 -28.54 -23.75
N TRP A 91 16.58 -27.94 -23.18
CA TRP A 91 16.41 -26.49 -23.06
C TRP A 91 16.77 -26.08 -21.65
N GLU A 92 17.53 -25.00 -21.52
CA GLU A 92 17.95 -24.47 -20.24
C GLU A 92 17.84 -22.96 -20.30
N TYR A 93 16.60 -22.47 -20.21
CA TYR A 93 16.36 -21.04 -20.17
C TYR A 93 16.94 -20.46 -18.87
N ARG A 94 17.42 -19.23 -18.92
CA ARG A 94 17.99 -18.52 -17.77
C ARG A 94 17.70 -17.03 -17.88
N LEU A 95 17.36 -16.43 -16.74
CA LEU A 95 17.24 -14.99 -16.60
C LEU A 95 18.42 -14.48 -15.78
N TYR A 96 19.35 -13.81 -16.46
CA TYR A 96 20.56 -13.26 -15.88
C TYR A 96 20.37 -11.81 -15.44
N PHE A 97 20.92 -11.41 -14.30
CA PHE A 97 20.87 -10.04 -13.78
C PHE A 97 22.18 -9.63 -13.10
N PRO A 98 22.63 -8.37 -13.19
CA PRO A 98 23.84 -7.92 -12.51
C PRO A 98 23.63 -7.80 -10.99
N THR A 99 24.72 -7.80 -10.21
CA THR A 99 24.66 -7.42 -8.79
C THR A 99 24.15 -5.99 -8.66
N THR A 100 23.11 -5.83 -7.85
CA THR A 100 22.49 -4.57 -7.45
C THR A 100 22.45 -4.49 -5.93
N ASN A 101 22.32 -3.29 -5.36
CA ASN A 101 22.02 -3.11 -3.93
C ASN A 101 20.73 -3.86 -3.54
N VAL A 102 19.73 -3.93 -4.42
CA VAL A 102 18.54 -4.75 -4.19
C VAL A 102 18.90 -6.22 -4.01
N SER A 103 19.71 -6.79 -4.92
CA SER A 103 20.12 -8.20 -4.81
C SER A 103 21.03 -8.50 -3.62
N LEU A 104 21.78 -7.51 -3.12
CA LEU A 104 22.65 -7.67 -1.95
C LEU A 104 21.87 -7.72 -0.62
N ASN A 105 20.64 -7.22 -0.60
CA ASN A 105 19.77 -7.28 0.57
C ASN A 105 18.86 -8.52 0.57
N ALA A 106 18.77 -9.23 -0.55
CA ALA A 106 17.92 -10.40 -0.69
C ALA A 106 18.45 -11.58 0.15
N VAL A 107 17.56 -12.21 0.92
CA VAL A 107 17.88 -13.38 1.74
C VAL A 107 17.02 -14.59 1.35
N GLU A 108 17.45 -15.78 1.79
CA GLU A 108 16.70 -17.00 1.56
C GLU A 108 15.31 -16.91 2.19
N GLY A 109 14.28 -17.29 1.42
CA GLY A 109 12.88 -17.26 1.85
C GLY A 109 12.13 -15.98 1.50
N ASP A 110 12.82 -14.90 1.10
CA ASP A 110 12.19 -13.66 0.62
C ASP A 110 11.29 -13.93 -0.59
N LEU A 111 10.24 -13.14 -0.71
CA LEU A 111 9.33 -13.20 -1.85
C LEU A 111 9.95 -12.45 -3.03
N LEU A 112 10.21 -13.15 -4.13
CA LEU A 112 10.57 -12.57 -5.42
C LEU A 112 9.35 -12.52 -6.33
N VAL A 113 9.08 -11.36 -6.90
CA VAL A 113 8.04 -11.12 -7.91
C VAL A 113 8.67 -10.50 -9.15
N ILE A 114 8.37 -11.06 -10.32
CA ILE A 114 8.77 -10.53 -11.62
C ILE A 114 7.50 -10.28 -12.43
N GLY A 115 7.17 -9.01 -12.62
CA GLY A 115 6.07 -8.57 -13.47
C GLY A 115 6.57 -8.07 -14.81
N LYS A 116 6.09 -8.66 -15.91
CA LYS A 116 6.33 -8.13 -17.26
C LYS A 116 5.38 -6.96 -17.50
N ARG A 117 5.93 -5.76 -17.62
CA ARG A 117 5.17 -4.53 -17.82
C ARG A 117 4.75 -4.40 -19.29
N ARG A 118 3.66 -3.67 -19.54
CA ARG A 118 3.16 -3.42 -20.91
C ARG A 118 4.07 -2.55 -21.78
N ASP A 119 5.00 -1.81 -21.17
CA ASP A 119 6.03 -1.05 -21.90
C ASP A 119 7.21 -1.93 -22.36
N GLY A 120 7.14 -3.24 -22.10
CA GLY A 120 8.17 -4.21 -22.47
C GLY A 120 9.26 -4.40 -21.42
N GLY A 121 9.28 -3.61 -20.34
CA GLY A 121 10.23 -3.76 -19.24
C GLY A 121 9.81 -4.78 -18.17
N LEU A 122 10.67 -4.99 -17.19
CA LEU A 122 10.39 -5.81 -16.00
C LEU A 122 10.27 -4.96 -14.74
N LEU A 123 9.32 -5.31 -13.89
CA LEU A 123 9.31 -4.92 -12.49
C LEU A 123 9.77 -6.12 -11.66
N VAL A 124 10.86 -5.97 -10.91
CA VAL A 124 11.39 -7.02 -10.03
C VAL A 124 11.26 -6.53 -8.61
N VAL A 125 10.45 -7.23 -7.80
CA VAL A 125 10.21 -6.87 -6.40
C VAL A 125 10.70 -8.00 -5.53
N ILE A 126 11.54 -7.68 -4.55
CA ILE A 126 11.96 -8.58 -3.48
C ILE A 126 11.38 -8.02 -2.18
N ALA A 127 10.56 -8.81 -1.49
CA ALA A 127 9.96 -8.45 -0.23
C ALA A 127 10.42 -9.39 0.88
N GLU A 128 10.84 -8.80 2.01
CA GLU A 128 11.37 -9.52 3.17
C GLU A 128 10.42 -10.63 3.62
N ASN A 129 10.97 -11.81 3.89
CA ASN A 129 10.19 -12.96 4.31
C ASN A 129 9.38 -12.68 5.59
N GLY A 130 8.08 -12.96 5.54
CA GLY A 130 7.17 -12.77 6.69
C GLY A 130 6.70 -11.34 6.91
N SER A 131 7.16 -10.38 6.10
CA SER A 131 6.71 -8.98 6.15
C SER A 131 5.25 -8.82 5.69
N SER A 132 4.63 -7.72 6.10
CA SER A 132 3.31 -7.28 5.69
C SER A 132 3.30 -6.97 4.20
N ILE A 133 4.35 -6.34 3.67
CA ILE A 133 4.45 -6.03 2.24
C ILE A 133 4.55 -7.30 1.38
N ALA A 134 5.24 -8.34 1.82
CA ALA A 134 5.25 -9.63 1.11
C ALA A 134 3.84 -10.24 1.03
N ARG A 135 3.08 -10.22 2.14
CA ARG A 135 1.70 -10.72 2.18
C ARG A 135 0.75 -9.89 1.33
N GLN A 136 0.91 -8.57 1.33
CA GLN A 136 0.16 -7.65 0.48
C GLN A 136 0.39 -7.99 -1.00
N ILE A 137 1.63 -8.24 -1.42
CA ILE A 137 1.96 -8.61 -2.80
C ILE A 137 1.39 -9.99 -3.16
N GLU A 138 1.51 -10.98 -2.26
CA GLU A 138 0.90 -12.30 -2.41
C GLU A 138 -0.62 -12.19 -2.59
N TRP A 139 -1.31 -11.39 -1.78
CA TRP A 139 -2.74 -11.10 -1.93
C TRP A 139 -3.05 -10.36 -3.23
N LEU A 140 -2.28 -9.31 -3.56
CA LEU A 140 -2.47 -8.47 -4.73
C LEU A 140 -2.39 -9.27 -6.01
N PHE A 141 -1.58 -10.33 -6.08
CA PHE A 141 -1.52 -11.21 -7.24
C PHE A 141 -2.29 -12.53 -7.03
N GLY A 142 -2.75 -12.83 -5.82
CA GLY A 142 -3.51 -14.02 -5.45
C GLY A 142 -2.68 -15.29 -5.46
N PHE A 143 -1.48 -15.22 -4.92
CA PHE A 143 -0.63 -16.36 -4.62
C PHE A 143 -0.76 -16.66 -3.13
N SER A 144 -1.79 -17.40 -2.74
CA SER A 144 -2.10 -17.66 -1.33
C SER A 144 -1.27 -18.79 -0.69
N ASP A 145 -0.51 -19.56 -1.48
CA ASP A 145 0.30 -20.67 -0.94
C ASP A 145 1.47 -21.04 -1.87
N LEU A 146 2.62 -20.36 -1.73
CA LEU A 146 3.87 -20.69 -2.46
C LEU A 146 4.60 -21.88 -1.80
N ALA A 147 3.87 -22.96 -1.48
CA ALA A 147 4.41 -24.13 -0.77
C ALA A 147 5.33 -25.04 -1.63
N HIS A 148 5.38 -24.81 -2.94
CA HIS A 148 6.19 -25.60 -3.88
C HIS A 148 7.45 -24.84 -4.33
N PRO A 149 8.63 -25.51 -4.37
CA PRO A 149 9.84 -24.90 -4.92
C PRO A 149 9.65 -24.59 -6.41
N GLY A 150 9.66 -23.31 -6.80
CA GLY A 150 9.51 -22.89 -8.19
C GLY A 150 8.74 -21.58 -8.34
N TYR A 151 8.54 -21.14 -9.58
CA TYR A 151 7.70 -19.98 -9.89
C TYR A 151 6.23 -20.38 -10.01
N SER A 152 5.34 -19.56 -9.44
CA SER A 152 3.91 -19.54 -9.75
C SER A 152 3.64 -18.40 -10.72
N VAL A 153 2.95 -18.69 -11.84
CA VAL A 153 2.68 -17.71 -12.89
C VAL A 153 1.19 -17.45 -13.03
N LYS A 154 0.84 -16.18 -13.22
CA LYS A 154 -0.49 -15.78 -13.69
C LYS A 154 -0.34 -14.98 -14.99
N SER A 155 -0.80 -15.58 -16.09
CA SER A 155 -0.88 -14.98 -17.43
C SER A 155 -2.26 -14.38 -17.73
N GLU A 156 -3.32 -14.91 -17.13
CA GLU A 156 -4.68 -14.38 -17.21
C GLU A 156 -5.02 -13.59 -15.93
N LEU A 157 -4.69 -12.30 -15.90
CA LEU A 157 -5.06 -11.37 -14.82
C LEU A 157 -6.53 -10.89 -14.93
N GLU A 158 -7.35 -11.57 -15.73
CA GLU A 158 -8.68 -11.11 -16.17
C GLU A 158 -9.83 -11.53 -15.24
N THR A 159 -9.65 -12.50 -14.33
CA THR A 159 -10.77 -13.16 -13.63
C THR A 159 -10.98 -12.85 -12.15
N GLU A 160 -10.35 -11.82 -11.57
CA GLU A 160 -10.60 -11.48 -10.16
C GLU A 160 -11.13 -10.05 -10.02
N GLN A 161 -12.39 -9.87 -10.45
CA GLN A 161 -13.17 -8.63 -10.36
C GLN A 161 -13.46 -8.16 -8.91
N ASP A 162 -13.04 -8.92 -7.89
CA ASP A 162 -13.44 -8.71 -6.50
C ASP A 162 -12.31 -8.20 -5.58
N ARG A 163 -11.05 -8.05 -6.06
CA ARG A 163 -10.01 -7.42 -5.23
C ARG A 163 -10.35 -5.95 -5.05
N ILE A 164 -10.66 -5.55 -3.81
CA ILE A 164 -11.02 -4.20 -3.40
C ILE A 164 -10.13 -3.20 -4.14
N GLU A 165 -10.71 -2.45 -5.08
CA GLU A 165 -9.97 -1.59 -6.01
C GLU A 165 -9.10 -0.60 -5.22
N PHE A 166 -9.65 -0.07 -4.13
CA PHE A 166 -8.95 0.77 -3.16
C PHE A 166 -7.72 0.08 -2.55
N ALA A 167 -7.82 -1.15 -2.05
CA ALA A 167 -6.69 -1.85 -1.43
C ALA A 167 -5.59 -2.18 -2.47
N SER A 168 -6.00 -2.61 -3.66
CA SER A 168 -5.09 -2.92 -4.76
C SER A 168 -4.23 -1.72 -5.16
N ARG A 169 -4.84 -0.52 -5.16
CA ARG A 169 -4.14 0.74 -5.46
C ARG A 169 -2.96 0.99 -4.52
N PHE A 170 -3.15 0.88 -3.21
CA PHE A 170 -2.07 1.12 -2.25
C PHE A 170 -0.90 0.16 -2.43
N ILE A 171 -1.18 -1.11 -2.70
CA ILE A 171 -0.13 -2.12 -2.88
C ILE A 171 0.62 -1.88 -4.20
N LEU A 172 -0.10 -1.52 -5.28
CA LEU A 172 0.51 -1.13 -6.56
C LEU A 172 1.44 0.08 -6.40
N GLU A 173 1.02 1.11 -5.67
CA GLU A 173 1.87 2.27 -5.39
C GLU A 173 3.10 1.89 -4.56
N ALA A 174 2.95 0.99 -3.57
CA ALA A 174 4.05 0.51 -2.74
C ALA A 174 5.12 -0.24 -3.55
N ILE A 175 4.73 -0.99 -4.59
CA ILE A 175 5.66 -1.65 -5.51
C ILE A 175 6.11 -0.73 -6.66
N GLY A 176 5.81 0.57 -6.60
CA GLY A 176 6.28 1.57 -7.54
C GLY A 176 5.53 1.61 -8.88
N VAL A 177 4.31 1.08 -8.94
CA VAL A 177 3.39 1.21 -10.08
C VAL A 177 2.59 2.50 -9.93
N VAL A 178 2.63 3.34 -10.96
CA VAL A 178 1.82 4.57 -11.00
C VAL A 178 0.40 4.21 -11.45
N VAL A 179 -0.56 4.32 -10.53
CA VAL A 179 -1.98 4.13 -10.85
C VAL A 179 -2.55 5.45 -11.37
N GLU A 180 -3.06 5.44 -12.60
CA GLU A 180 -3.75 6.60 -13.16
C GLU A 180 -5.27 6.46 -12.96
N THR A 181 -5.83 7.22 -12.03
CA THR A 181 -7.28 7.39 -11.90
C THR A 181 -7.65 8.87 -12.01
N SER A 182 -8.56 9.18 -12.93
CA SER A 182 -9.10 10.54 -13.07
C SER A 182 -10.58 10.49 -13.42
N GLU A 183 -11.39 11.27 -12.69
CA GLU A 183 -12.75 11.60 -13.08
C GLU A 183 -12.78 13.05 -13.56
N GLU A 184 -12.50 13.27 -14.86
CA GLU A 184 -12.47 14.62 -15.44
C GLU A 184 -13.79 15.39 -15.24
N THR A 185 -14.90 14.69 -15.09
CA THR A 185 -16.24 15.28 -14.86
C THR A 185 -16.32 16.17 -13.61
N TYR A 186 -15.51 15.91 -12.58
CA TYR A 186 -15.49 16.72 -11.36
C TYR A 186 -14.41 17.80 -11.37
N LEU A 187 -13.51 17.81 -12.36
CA LEU A 187 -12.37 18.73 -12.38
C LEU A 187 -12.83 20.18 -12.47
N GLU A 188 -13.71 20.53 -13.40
CA GLU A 188 -14.22 21.89 -13.56
C GLU A 188 -14.93 22.39 -12.29
N ALA A 189 -15.75 21.53 -11.69
CA ALA A 189 -16.46 21.85 -10.46
C ALA A 189 -15.48 22.08 -9.28
N MET A 190 -14.41 21.28 -9.18
CA MET A 190 -13.36 21.48 -8.18
C MET A 190 -12.57 22.76 -8.42
N LEU A 191 -12.22 23.07 -9.67
CA LEU A 191 -11.47 24.27 -10.03
C LEU A 191 -12.27 25.55 -9.71
N ASP A 192 -13.57 25.57 -10.01
CA ASP A 192 -14.43 26.69 -9.62
C ASP A 192 -14.59 26.79 -8.10
N LYS A 193 -14.86 25.67 -7.41
CA LYS A 193 -15.06 25.68 -5.96
C LYS A 193 -13.81 26.09 -5.18
N PHE A 194 -12.65 25.58 -5.56
CA PHE A 194 -11.39 25.78 -4.84
C PHE A 194 -10.46 26.81 -5.49
N LYS A 195 -10.93 27.51 -6.53
CA LYS A 195 -10.21 28.60 -7.21
C LYS A 195 -8.81 28.19 -7.67
N GLY A 196 -8.71 26.99 -8.25
CA GLY A 196 -7.47 26.44 -8.78
C GLY A 196 -6.38 26.15 -7.74
N LYS A 197 -6.75 25.93 -6.48
CA LYS A 197 -5.81 25.59 -5.39
C LYS A 197 -6.29 24.37 -4.62
N PHE A 198 -5.38 23.73 -3.90
CA PHE A 198 -5.77 22.72 -2.92
C PHE A 198 -6.42 23.40 -1.70
N PRO A 199 -7.65 23.02 -1.33
CA PRO A 199 -8.26 23.47 -0.08
C PRO A 199 -7.67 22.72 1.12
N THR A 200 -8.15 23.03 2.33
CA THR A 200 -7.80 22.24 3.51
C THR A 200 -8.31 20.80 3.39
N THR A 201 -7.67 19.83 4.06
CA THR A 201 -8.14 18.44 4.05
C THR A 201 -9.57 18.32 4.56
N ARG A 202 -9.97 19.13 5.56
CA ARG A 202 -11.35 19.13 6.08
C ARG A 202 -12.37 19.57 5.03
N ASP A 203 -12.08 20.66 4.31
CA ASP A 203 -12.96 21.14 3.24
C ASP A 203 -13.02 20.16 2.07
N PHE A 204 -11.89 19.52 1.74
CA PHE A 204 -11.85 18.51 0.69
C PHE A 204 -12.64 17.26 1.07
N SER A 205 -12.46 16.73 2.28
CA SER A 205 -13.25 15.58 2.78
C SER A 205 -14.75 15.90 2.77
N SER A 206 -15.13 17.12 3.16
CA SER A 206 -16.53 17.57 3.09
C SER A 206 -17.05 17.60 1.64
N TYR A 207 -16.26 18.12 0.70
CA TYR A 207 -16.61 18.10 -0.71
C TYR A 207 -16.74 16.67 -1.25
N ALA A 208 -15.78 15.79 -0.97
CA ALA A 208 -15.81 14.40 -1.41
C ALA A 208 -17.11 13.70 -0.98
N ARG A 209 -17.50 13.83 0.29
CA ARG A 209 -18.79 13.32 0.78
C ARG A 209 -19.98 13.91 0.04
N SER A 210 -19.97 15.21 -0.25
CA SER A 210 -21.09 15.87 -0.96
C SER A 210 -21.29 15.38 -2.40
N THR A 211 -20.28 14.73 -3.00
CA THR A 211 -20.40 14.15 -4.34
C THR A 211 -21.10 12.79 -4.37
N LEU A 212 -21.19 12.11 -3.22
CA LEU A 212 -21.86 10.82 -3.06
C LEU A 212 -23.28 11.03 -2.51
N LYS A 213 -24.28 11.05 -3.40
CA LYS A 213 -25.68 11.31 -3.00
C LYS A 213 -26.35 10.12 -2.32
N ASP A 214 -25.89 8.91 -2.65
CA ASP A 214 -26.51 7.66 -2.22
C ASP A 214 -25.82 7.02 -1.01
N VAL A 215 -24.84 7.70 -0.41
CA VAL A 215 -24.11 7.24 0.78
C VAL A 215 -24.46 8.13 1.96
N HIS A 216 -25.16 7.59 2.95
CA HIS A 216 -25.56 8.34 4.13
C HIS A 216 -24.68 8.00 5.35
N PRO A 217 -24.31 8.98 6.19
CA PRO A 217 -23.50 8.74 7.39
C PRO A 217 -24.10 7.74 8.39
N LYS A 218 -25.40 7.47 8.31
CA LYS A 218 -26.14 6.55 9.19
C LYS A 218 -26.21 5.11 8.64
N ASP A 219 -25.76 4.89 7.41
CA ASP A 219 -25.61 3.55 6.87
C ASP A 219 -24.44 2.84 7.61
N SER A 220 -24.07 1.63 7.17
CA SER A 220 -22.97 0.89 7.80
C SER A 220 -21.68 1.73 7.85
N PRO A 221 -21.12 2.01 9.05
CA PRO A 221 -19.86 2.75 9.20
C PRO A 221 -18.73 2.24 8.31
N ASP A 222 -18.61 0.91 8.18
CA ASP A 222 -17.60 0.26 7.33
C ASP A 222 -17.74 0.63 5.86
N LEU A 223 -18.96 0.52 5.31
CA LEU A 223 -19.22 0.82 3.89
C LEU A 223 -19.09 2.32 3.60
N VAL A 224 -19.60 3.16 4.51
CA VAL A 224 -19.54 4.62 4.40
C VAL A 224 -18.10 5.09 4.38
N LEU A 225 -17.27 4.60 5.31
CA LEU A 225 -15.87 5.00 5.39
C LEU A 225 -15.11 4.62 4.11
N MET A 226 -15.31 3.39 3.62
CA MET A 226 -14.66 2.93 2.38
C MET A 226 -15.07 3.78 1.18
N ALA A 227 -16.38 4.03 1.00
CA ALA A 227 -16.88 4.84 -0.11
C ALA A 227 -16.35 6.28 -0.07
N TRP A 228 -16.28 6.88 1.12
CA TRP A 228 -15.77 8.25 1.28
C TRP A 228 -14.26 8.35 1.04
N MET A 229 -13.47 7.40 1.54
CA MET A 229 -12.03 7.35 1.31
C MET A 229 -11.71 7.15 -0.17
N GLU A 230 -12.40 6.23 -0.84
CA GLU A 230 -12.23 5.99 -2.26
C GLU A 230 -12.59 7.21 -3.11
N ARG A 231 -13.76 7.83 -2.86
CA ARG A 231 -14.18 9.04 -3.57
C ARG A 231 -13.20 10.18 -3.36
N GLU A 232 -12.72 10.37 -2.14
CA GLU A 232 -11.77 11.43 -1.84
C GLU A 232 -10.44 11.23 -2.58
N GLU A 233 -9.94 10.00 -2.64
CA GLU A 233 -8.69 9.68 -3.35
C GLU A 233 -8.82 9.97 -4.86
N ILE A 234 -9.92 9.55 -5.48
CA ILE A 234 -10.19 9.80 -6.92
C ILE A 234 -10.21 11.31 -7.22
N LEU A 235 -10.95 12.08 -6.42
CA LEU A 235 -11.04 13.53 -6.58
C LEU A 235 -9.68 14.20 -6.33
N PHE A 236 -8.94 13.73 -5.33
CA PHE A 236 -7.62 14.25 -4.99
C PHE A 236 -6.65 14.09 -6.15
N ARG A 237 -6.51 12.87 -6.68
CA ARG A 237 -5.61 12.58 -7.81
C ARG A 237 -5.99 13.35 -9.06
N THR A 238 -7.29 13.50 -9.31
CA THR A 238 -7.80 14.33 -10.42
C THR A 238 -7.32 15.77 -10.30
N LEU A 239 -7.50 16.40 -9.14
CA LEU A 239 -7.04 17.77 -8.91
C LEU A 239 -5.51 17.88 -8.88
N GLU A 240 -4.83 16.90 -8.28
CA GLU A 240 -3.37 16.85 -8.17
C GLU A 240 -2.71 16.79 -9.54
N ARG A 241 -3.18 15.90 -10.41
CA ARG A 241 -2.68 15.76 -11.78
C ARG A 241 -2.78 17.09 -12.54
N HIS A 242 -3.93 17.75 -12.45
CA HIS A 242 -4.13 19.04 -13.12
C HIS A 242 -3.19 20.13 -12.59
N LEU A 243 -3.08 20.29 -11.27
CA LEU A 243 -2.25 21.33 -10.66
C LEU A 243 -0.75 21.07 -10.86
N ILE A 244 -0.32 19.81 -10.84
CA ILE A 244 1.07 19.45 -11.15
C ILE A 244 1.35 19.74 -12.64
N ALA A 245 0.47 19.33 -13.55
CA ALA A 245 0.64 19.58 -14.98
C ALA A 245 0.71 21.09 -15.30
N ASP A 246 -0.15 21.90 -14.70
CA ASP A 246 -0.12 23.37 -14.81
C ASP A 246 1.17 23.98 -14.22
N ARG A 247 1.69 23.43 -13.12
CA ARG A 247 2.98 23.90 -12.57
C ARG A 247 4.16 23.53 -13.46
N LEU A 248 4.16 22.30 -14.00
CA LEU A 248 5.20 21.80 -14.89
C LEU A 248 5.23 22.58 -16.21
N SER A 249 4.06 22.93 -16.78
CA SER A 249 3.98 23.70 -18.02
C SER A 249 4.52 25.12 -17.89
N LYS A 250 4.44 25.72 -16.69
CA LYS A 250 5.05 27.02 -16.37
C LYS A 250 6.57 26.96 -16.22
N GLY A 251 7.14 25.76 -16.11
CA GLY A 251 8.58 25.53 -15.99
C GLY A 251 9.19 25.91 -14.63
N PHE A 252 10.42 25.47 -14.43
CA PHE A 252 11.32 25.86 -13.33
C PHE A 252 12.47 26.66 -13.93
N ALA A 253 12.24 27.94 -14.21
CA ALA A 253 13.28 28.84 -14.70
C ALA A 253 13.98 29.50 -13.51
N GLY A 254 15.30 29.36 -13.41
CA GLY A 254 16.10 30.11 -12.44
C GLY A 254 16.18 31.58 -12.83
N GLU A 255 16.24 32.47 -11.84
CA GLU A 255 16.68 33.85 -12.08
C GLU A 255 18.20 33.84 -12.27
N VAL A 256 18.65 34.36 -13.42
CA VAL A 256 20.03 34.58 -13.86
C VAL A 256 20.68 33.40 -14.62
N ASP A 257 20.88 33.62 -15.94
CA ASP A 257 21.69 32.85 -16.90
C ASP A 257 21.63 31.32 -16.86
N ALA A 258 20.79 30.77 -17.75
CA ALA A 258 20.87 29.40 -18.28
C ALA A 258 20.83 28.23 -17.28
N GLY A 259 20.23 28.42 -16.10
CA GLY A 259 19.98 27.35 -15.13
C GLY A 259 18.50 26.99 -15.02
N VAL A 260 18.17 25.70 -15.12
CA VAL A 260 16.91 25.16 -14.59
C VAL A 260 16.91 25.39 -13.07
N ASP A 261 15.81 25.89 -12.50
CA ASP A 261 15.62 26.04 -11.06
C ASP A 261 15.44 24.66 -10.41
N VAL A 262 16.56 23.97 -10.20
CA VAL A 262 16.61 22.63 -9.61
C VAL A 262 16.07 22.67 -8.18
N ASP A 263 16.37 23.70 -7.41
CA ASP A 263 15.89 23.83 -6.02
C ASP A 263 14.38 24.06 -5.95
N GLY A 264 13.83 24.86 -6.86
CA GLY A 264 12.39 25.01 -7.03
C GLY A 264 11.69 23.72 -7.44
N PHE A 265 12.32 22.91 -8.29
CA PHE A 265 11.80 21.57 -8.63
C PHE A 265 11.82 20.62 -7.42
N LEU A 266 12.95 20.54 -6.70
CA LEU A 266 13.11 19.67 -5.53
C LEU A 266 12.15 20.05 -4.41
N SER A 267 12.02 21.34 -4.10
CA SER A 267 11.08 21.84 -3.08
C SER A 267 9.62 21.58 -3.47
N PHE A 268 9.28 21.75 -4.75
CA PHE A 268 7.95 21.41 -5.26
C PHE A 268 7.67 19.90 -5.12
N SER A 269 8.58 19.05 -5.58
CA SER A 269 8.48 17.59 -5.49
C SER A 269 8.27 17.13 -4.04
N LEU A 270 9.09 17.62 -3.12
CA LEU A 270 8.97 17.33 -1.68
C LEU A 270 7.62 17.81 -1.13
N SER A 271 7.13 18.98 -1.55
CA SER A 271 5.82 19.49 -1.12
C SER A 271 4.66 18.59 -1.58
N VAL A 272 4.75 18.01 -2.77
CA VAL A 272 3.76 17.07 -3.32
C VAL A 272 3.78 15.77 -2.50
N GLN A 273 4.95 15.20 -2.27
CA GLN A 273 5.09 13.97 -1.48
C GLN A 273 4.59 14.14 -0.04
N ASN A 274 4.96 15.24 0.63
CA ASN A 274 4.52 15.54 1.99
C ASN A 274 3.00 15.76 2.08
N ARG A 275 2.40 16.39 1.04
CA ARG A 275 0.95 16.55 0.97
C ARG A 275 0.25 15.20 0.94
N ARG A 276 0.72 14.25 0.13
CA ARG A 276 0.17 12.88 0.08
C ARG A 276 0.25 12.21 1.45
N LYS A 277 1.43 12.22 2.09
CA LYS A 277 1.67 11.60 3.40
C LYS A 277 0.76 12.17 4.50
N SER A 278 0.64 13.50 4.60
CA SER A 278 -0.17 14.14 5.64
C SER A 278 -1.67 13.99 5.42
N ARG A 279 -2.10 13.95 4.15
CA ARG A 279 -3.51 14.07 3.80
C ARG A 279 -4.31 12.80 4.12
N VAL A 280 -3.79 11.61 3.82
CA VAL A 280 -4.56 10.35 3.98
C VAL A 280 -4.96 10.15 5.44
N GLY A 281 -4.03 10.37 6.39
CA GLY A 281 -4.32 10.29 7.82
C GLY A 281 -5.37 11.31 8.27
N LEU A 282 -5.21 12.58 7.87
CA LEU A 282 -6.16 13.64 8.22
C LEU A 282 -7.56 13.41 7.61
N ALA A 283 -7.63 12.90 6.38
CA ALA A 283 -8.88 12.56 5.71
C ALA A 283 -9.62 11.45 6.46
N LEU A 284 -8.89 10.39 6.85
CA LEU A 284 -9.43 9.28 7.64
C LEU A 284 -10.03 9.77 8.96
N GLU A 285 -9.31 10.60 9.72
CA GLU A 285 -9.84 11.21 10.95
C GLU A 285 -11.06 12.11 10.67
N ASN A 286 -11.06 12.90 9.59
CA ASN A 286 -12.19 13.77 9.26
C ASN A 286 -13.45 13.00 8.86
N HIS A 287 -13.32 11.81 8.28
CA HIS A 287 -14.45 10.94 7.96
C HIS A 287 -14.99 10.25 9.20
N LEU A 288 -14.09 9.77 10.08
CA LEU A 288 -14.46 9.17 11.36
C LEU A 288 -15.22 10.15 12.27
N GLU A 289 -14.81 11.42 12.32
CA GLU A 289 -15.51 12.49 13.06
C GLU A 289 -17.01 12.55 12.68
N VAL A 290 -17.31 12.54 11.38
CA VAL A 290 -18.68 12.59 10.86
C VAL A 290 -19.44 11.29 11.13
N ILE A 291 -18.78 10.14 11.06
CA ILE A 291 -19.38 8.84 11.39
C ILE A 291 -19.76 8.81 12.87
N PHE A 292 -18.86 9.19 13.78
CA PHE A 292 -19.12 9.20 15.21
C PHE A 292 -20.26 10.17 15.57
N ASP A 293 -20.29 11.36 14.96
CA ASP A 293 -21.40 12.31 15.12
C ASP A 293 -22.73 11.71 14.66
N ALA A 294 -22.74 11.01 13.51
CA ALA A 294 -23.94 10.37 12.97
C ALA A 294 -24.43 9.19 13.84
N CYS A 295 -23.51 8.48 14.48
CA CYS A 295 -23.79 7.42 15.46
C CYS A 295 -24.22 7.97 16.84
N GLY A 296 -24.16 9.29 17.06
CA GLY A 296 -24.49 9.89 18.35
C GLY A 296 -23.46 9.62 19.45
N ILE A 297 -22.22 9.29 19.07
CA ILE A 297 -21.12 8.98 19.99
C ILE A 297 -20.52 10.28 20.52
N ARG A 298 -20.37 10.39 21.84
CA ARG A 298 -19.60 11.49 22.46
C ARG A 298 -18.11 11.16 22.38
N TYR A 299 -17.31 12.13 21.97
CA TYR A 299 -15.85 11.99 21.91
C TYR A 299 -15.16 13.34 22.03
N LYS A 300 -13.84 13.28 22.25
CA LYS A 300 -12.93 14.41 22.09
C LYS A 300 -11.79 14.02 21.16
N ARG A 301 -11.67 14.73 20.03
CA ARG A 301 -10.52 14.61 19.13
C ARG A 301 -9.29 15.30 19.73
N THR A 302 -8.11 14.68 19.62
CA THR A 302 -6.82 15.20 20.11
C THR A 302 -6.86 15.67 21.57
N ALA A 303 -7.54 14.90 22.43
CA ALA A 303 -7.62 15.15 23.86
C ALA A 303 -6.23 15.12 24.50
N ILE A 304 -5.97 15.98 25.48
CA ILE A 304 -4.69 15.95 26.22
C ILE A 304 -4.81 14.93 27.35
N THR A 305 -3.93 13.92 27.34
CA THR A 305 -3.79 12.92 28.41
C THR A 305 -2.48 13.16 29.19
N GLU A 306 -1.94 12.13 29.84
CA GLU A 306 -0.67 12.19 30.55
C GLU A 306 0.48 12.60 29.62
N ASN A 307 1.49 13.28 30.16
CA ASN A 307 2.72 13.65 29.44
C ASN A 307 2.49 14.48 28.16
N LYS A 308 1.35 15.17 28.05
CA LYS A 308 0.91 15.92 26.85
C LYS A 308 0.73 15.03 25.61
N ALA A 309 0.57 13.71 25.79
CA ALA A 309 0.14 12.82 24.74
C ALA A 309 -1.27 13.22 24.25
N LYS A 310 -1.54 12.92 22.98
CA LYS A 310 -2.75 13.35 22.27
C LYS A 310 -3.27 12.21 21.40
N PRO A 311 -4.00 11.25 21.99
CA PRO A 311 -4.70 10.25 21.18
C PRO A 311 -5.64 10.94 20.19
N ASP A 312 -5.78 10.33 19.01
CA ASP A 312 -6.58 10.89 17.92
C ASP A 312 -8.03 11.07 18.37
N PHE A 313 -8.61 10.04 19.01
CA PHE A 313 -9.94 10.11 19.63
C PHE A 313 -9.96 9.51 21.04
N LEU A 314 -10.65 10.20 21.93
CA LEU A 314 -10.90 9.79 23.31
C LEU A 314 -12.40 9.81 23.60
N PHE A 315 -12.91 8.72 24.17
CA PHE A 315 -14.34 8.49 24.41
C PHE A 315 -14.58 8.22 25.92
N PRO A 316 -15.64 8.80 26.53
CA PRO A 316 -16.59 9.76 25.94
C PRO A 316 -16.00 11.18 25.78
N GLY A 317 -14.90 11.49 26.47
CA GLY A 317 -14.29 12.81 26.41
C GLY A 317 -13.16 13.01 27.40
N GLN A 318 -12.53 14.18 27.31
CA GLN A 318 -11.39 14.54 28.15
C GLN A 318 -11.78 14.79 29.62
N ALA A 319 -13.00 15.28 29.89
CA ALA A 319 -13.44 15.54 31.26
C ALA A 319 -13.58 14.23 32.06
N GLU A 320 -14.20 13.23 31.45
CA GLU A 320 -14.37 11.88 31.99
C GLU A 320 -13.02 11.19 32.17
N TYR A 321 -12.12 11.35 31.20
CA TYR A 321 -10.76 10.83 31.28
C TYR A 321 -9.92 11.43 32.42
N HIS A 322 -10.14 12.68 32.82
CA HIS A 322 -9.41 13.27 33.96
C HIS A 322 -10.13 13.09 35.30
N SER A 323 -11.37 12.59 35.29
CA SER A 323 -12.15 12.37 36.50
C SER A 323 -11.74 11.05 37.19
N PRO A 324 -11.17 11.09 38.42
CA PRO A 324 -10.78 9.86 39.13
C PRO A 324 -11.97 8.99 39.54
N THR A 325 -13.18 9.56 39.58
CA THR A 325 -14.42 8.84 39.94
C THR A 325 -15.12 8.22 38.74
N PHE A 326 -14.71 8.57 37.52
CA PHE A 326 -15.24 7.94 36.31
C PHE A 326 -14.58 6.57 36.12
N ASP A 327 -15.39 5.54 35.90
CA ASP A 327 -14.89 4.16 35.75
C ASP A 327 -14.07 4.03 34.45
N ALA A 328 -12.84 3.54 34.59
CA ALA A 328 -11.93 3.33 33.47
C ALA A 328 -12.47 2.30 32.46
N VAL A 329 -13.36 1.39 32.87
CA VAL A 329 -13.98 0.40 31.96
C VAL A 329 -14.83 1.06 30.87
N ASN A 330 -15.32 2.28 31.12
CA ASN A 330 -16.13 3.06 30.18
C ASN A 330 -15.27 4.02 29.34
N LEU A 331 -13.97 4.13 29.60
CA LEU A 331 -13.05 4.90 28.78
C LEU A 331 -12.60 4.07 27.58
N THR A 332 -12.57 4.71 26.41
CA THR A 332 -12.03 4.11 25.18
C THR A 332 -11.14 5.11 24.47
N MET A 333 -10.07 4.64 23.85
CA MET A 333 -9.26 5.45 22.94
C MET A 333 -9.17 4.77 21.57
N LEU A 334 -9.07 5.58 20.54
CA LEU A 334 -8.81 5.14 19.18
C LEU A 334 -7.64 5.95 18.62
N GLY A 335 -6.52 5.28 18.36
CA GLY A 335 -5.49 5.80 17.46
C GLY A 335 -5.90 5.57 16.01
N VAL A 336 -5.48 6.44 15.10
CA VAL A 336 -5.78 6.35 13.67
C VAL A 336 -4.47 6.44 12.89
N LYS A 337 -4.19 5.42 12.07
CA LYS A 337 -3.02 5.39 11.20
C LYS A 337 -3.46 4.93 9.82
N SER A 338 -3.16 5.71 8.78
CA SER A 338 -3.40 5.26 7.39
C SER A 338 -2.56 4.03 7.04
N THR A 339 -1.37 3.93 7.66
CA THR A 339 -0.44 2.80 7.56
C THR A 339 0.18 2.60 8.95
N CYS A 340 0.15 1.38 9.46
CA CYS A 340 0.66 0.96 10.74
C CYS A 340 2.19 0.86 10.75
N LYS A 341 2.83 0.11 9.84
CA LYS A 341 4.29 -0.22 9.87
C LYS A 341 4.80 -0.36 11.31
N ASP A 342 5.84 0.32 11.79
CA ASP A 342 6.17 0.37 13.24
C ASP A 342 5.49 1.50 14.03
N ARG A 343 4.78 2.39 13.35
CA ARG A 343 4.16 3.59 13.93
C ARG A 343 2.96 3.28 14.84
N TRP A 344 2.41 2.07 14.81
CA TRP A 344 1.36 1.64 15.75
C TRP A 344 1.83 1.66 17.21
N ARG A 345 3.12 1.43 17.46
CA ARG A 345 3.70 1.40 18.81
C ARG A 345 3.52 2.73 19.55
N GLN A 346 3.41 3.83 18.81
CA GLN A 346 3.17 5.16 19.37
C GLN A 346 1.83 5.22 20.12
N VAL A 347 0.80 4.49 19.66
CA VAL A 347 -0.53 4.45 20.29
C VAL A 347 -0.46 3.82 21.68
N LEU A 348 0.47 2.88 21.91
CA LEU A 348 0.64 2.22 23.20
C LEU A 348 1.09 3.16 24.31
N ALA A 349 1.71 4.29 23.98
CA ALA A 349 2.21 5.25 24.96
C ALA A 349 1.17 6.31 25.37
N GLU A 350 -0.03 6.29 24.79
CA GLU A 350 -1.07 7.30 25.01
C GLU A 350 -2.17 6.78 25.94
N ALA A 351 -2.77 7.64 26.76
CA ALA A 351 -3.90 7.34 27.66
C ALA A 351 -3.65 6.18 28.65
N ASP A 352 -2.87 6.44 29.70
CA ASP A 352 -2.45 5.43 30.70
C ASP A 352 -3.62 4.78 31.46
N ARG A 353 -4.78 5.47 31.56
CA ARG A 353 -5.98 4.91 32.21
C ARG A 353 -6.67 3.82 31.40
N ILE A 354 -6.28 3.60 30.14
CA ILE A 354 -6.95 2.70 29.21
C ILE A 354 -6.02 1.54 28.84
N ASP A 355 -6.23 0.39 29.47
CA ASP A 355 -5.42 -0.81 29.24
C ASP A 355 -5.64 -1.42 27.85
N ASN A 356 -6.90 -1.47 27.38
CA ASN A 356 -7.27 -2.04 26.09
C ASN A 356 -7.48 -0.90 25.09
N LYS A 357 -6.52 -0.75 24.18
CA LYS A 357 -6.48 0.35 23.22
C LYS A 357 -6.99 -0.13 21.86
N HIS A 358 -7.45 0.79 21.03
CA HIS A 358 -7.88 0.48 19.67
C HIS A 358 -7.05 1.28 18.68
N LEU A 359 -6.74 0.66 17.54
CA LEU A 359 -6.08 1.31 16.41
C LEU A 359 -6.90 1.09 15.15
N LEU A 360 -7.35 2.17 14.54
CA LEU A 360 -7.98 2.12 13.22
C LEU A 360 -6.94 2.28 12.12
N THR A 361 -6.99 1.39 11.12
CA THR A 361 -6.19 1.46 9.90
C THR A 361 -6.99 1.06 8.66
N LEU A 362 -6.47 1.44 7.49
CA LEU A 362 -6.90 0.92 6.19
C LEU A 362 -5.81 0.06 5.53
N GLU A 363 -4.70 -0.16 6.23
CA GLU A 363 -3.65 -1.06 5.75
C GLU A 363 -4.18 -2.49 5.67
N THR A 364 -3.84 -3.17 4.59
CA THR A 364 -4.29 -4.54 4.31
C THR A 364 -3.19 -5.55 4.58
N ALA A 365 -3.58 -6.80 4.82
CA ALA A 365 -2.67 -7.95 4.91
C ALA A 365 -1.44 -7.76 5.84
N ILE A 366 -1.61 -7.05 6.96
CA ILE A 366 -0.55 -6.91 7.99
C ILE A 366 -0.06 -8.30 8.44
N SER A 367 1.24 -8.44 8.65
CA SER A 367 1.87 -9.70 9.05
C SER A 367 1.29 -10.28 10.34
N THR A 368 1.26 -11.61 10.43
CA THR A 368 0.80 -12.31 11.64
C THR A 368 1.67 -11.96 12.83
N ALA A 369 3.00 -11.90 12.65
CA ALA A 369 3.94 -11.49 13.67
C ALA A 369 3.59 -10.12 14.27
N GLN A 370 3.24 -9.16 13.42
CA GLN A 370 2.85 -7.83 13.87
C GLN A 370 1.48 -7.83 14.56
N THR A 371 0.47 -8.50 14.03
CA THR A 371 -0.85 -8.58 14.69
C THR A 371 -0.81 -9.34 16.01
N ASP A 372 0.02 -10.39 16.11
CA ASP A 372 0.25 -11.14 17.35
C ASP A 372 0.90 -10.25 18.40
N GLU A 373 1.83 -9.38 17.99
CA GLU A 373 2.43 -8.40 18.89
C GLU A 373 1.42 -7.35 19.36
N MET A 374 0.59 -6.82 18.45
CA MET A 374 -0.50 -5.89 18.80
C MET A 374 -1.45 -6.53 19.83
N ALA A 375 -1.87 -7.77 19.59
CA ALA A 375 -2.73 -8.52 20.50
C ALA A 375 -2.08 -8.74 21.87
N ALA A 376 -0.80 -9.13 21.90
CA ALA A 376 -0.03 -9.30 23.14
C ALA A 376 0.10 -7.99 23.94
N LYS A 377 0.08 -6.84 23.26
CA LYS A 377 0.10 -5.49 23.85
C LYS A 377 -1.29 -4.92 24.13
N ARG A 378 -2.36 -5.72 23.99
CA ARG A 378 -3.77 -5.30 24.19
C ARG A 378 -4.20 -4.14 23.28
N LEU A 379 -3.66 -4.09 22.07
CA LEU A 379 -4.05 -3.15 21.03
C LEU A 379 -4.96 -3.84 20.03
N GLN A 380 -6.27 -3.60 20.11
CA GLN A 380 -7.26 -4.13 19.18
C GLN A 380 -7.16 -3.42 17.82
N LEU A 381 -6.93 -4.17 16.75
CA LEU A 381 -6.95 -3.63 15.41
C LEU A 381 -8.41 -3.47 14.93
N VAL A 382 -8.72 -2.28 14.44
CA VAL A 382 -10.03 -1.89 13.88
C VAL A 382 -9.84 -1.54 12.41
N LEU A 383 -10.65 -2.10 11.52
CA LEU A 383 -10.61 -1.81 10.09
C LEU A 383 -11.94 -2.18 9.44
N PRO A 384 -12.32 -1.52 8.32
CA PRO A 384 -13.55 -1.83 7.61
C PRO A 384 -13.72 -3.31 7.30
N ARG A 385 -14.91 -3.86 7.52
CA ARG A 385 -15.24 -5.29 7.30
C ARG A 385 -14.79 -5.83 5.94
N GLY A 386 -14.91 -5.02 4.89
CA GLY A 386 -14.45 -5.40 3.55
C GLY A 386 -12.96 -5.77 3.50
N LEU A 387 -12.11 -5.09 4.27
CA LEU A 387 -10.66 -5.33 4.26
C LEU A 387 -10.23 -6.59 5.03
N HIS A 388 -11.15 -7.25 5.78
CA HIS A 388 -10.83 -8.41 6.60
C HIS A 388 -10.39 -9.61 5.73
N GLU A 389 -10.91 -9.72 4.51
CA GLU A 389 -10.55 -10.80 3.58
C GLU A 389 -9.06 -10.81 3.18
N THR A 390 -8.36 -9.69 3.39
CA THR A 390 -6.92 -9.57 3.13
C THR A 390 -6.07 -10.24 4.23
N TYR A 391 -6.68 -10.64 5.35
CA TYR A 391 -6.04 -11.24 6.50
C TYR A 391 -6.28 -12.75 6.58
N THR A 392 -5.44 -13.48 7.32
CA THR A 392 -5.67 -14.91 7.59
C THR A 392 -6.96 -15.13 8.38
N ALA A 393 -7.55 -16.34 8.28
CA ALA A 393 -8.72 -16.70 9.07
C ALA A 393 -8.51 -16.56 10.60
N ALA A 394 -7.29 -16.84 11.09
CA ALA A 394 -6.93 -16.66 12.49
C ALA A 394 -6.93 -15.17 12.90
N GLN A 395 -6.34 -14.30 12.07
CA GLN A 395 -6.38 -12.85 12.29
C GLN A 395 -7.82 -12.33 12.25
N GLN A 396 -8.63 -12.73 11.26
CA GLN A 396 -10.02 -12.30 11.10
C GLN A 396 -10.88 -12.56 12.34
N ALA A 397 -10.61 -13.62 13.11
CA ALA A 397 -11.32 -13.92 14.36
C ALA A 397 -10.98 -12.91 15.49
N TRP A 398 -9.84 -12.25 15.41
CA TRP A 398 -9.38 -11.24 16.36
C TRP A 398 -9.69 -9.81 15.90
N LEU A 399 -9.77 -9.54 14.59
CA LEU A 399 -10.06 -8.20 14.06
C LEU A 399 -11.43 -7.67 14.51
N MET A 400 -11.51 -6.36 14.71
CA MET A 400 -12.75 -5.65 14.98
C MET A 400 -13.12 -4.81 13.75
N ASP A 401 -14.39 -4.84 13.35
CA ASP A 401 -14.88 -3.93 12.30
C ASP A 401 -15.35 -2.59 12.88
N LEU A 402 -15.53 -1.58 12.03
CA LEU A 402 -15.85 -0.23 12.48
C LEU A 402 -17.25 -0.17 13.08
N THR A 403 -18.20 -0.93 12.54
CA THR A 403 -19.55 -1.07 13.10
C THR A 403 -19.47 -1.57 14.55
N ALA A 404 -18.81 -2.71 14.80
CA ALA A 404 -18.65 -3.27 16.14
C ALA A 404 -17.93 -2.30 17.09
N PHE A 405 -16.93 -1.57 16.59
CA PHE A 405 -16.25 -0.54 17.38
C PHE A 405 -17.20 0.57 17.82
N THR A 406 -17.99 1.12 16.88
CA THR A 406 -18.95 2.19 17.18
C THR A 406 -20.03 1.74 18.15
N GLU A 407 -20.54 0.52 18.01
CA GLU A 407 -21.51 -0.09 18.94
C GLU A 407 -20.93 -0.26 20.34
N THR A 408 -19.70 -0.78 20.44
CA THR A 408 -19.00 -0.97 21.72
C THR A 408 -18.76 0.35 22.44
N VAL A 409 -18.32 1.38 21.71
CA VAL A 409 -18.12 2.72 22.27
C VAL A 409 -19.45 3.30 22.74
N LEU A 410 -20.52 3.18 21.95
CA LEU A 410 -21.82 3.71 22.31
C LEU A 410 -22.41 3.03 23.57
N GLN A 411 -22.22 1.72 23.72
CA GLN A 411 -22.66 0.98 24.92
C GLN A 411 -21.94 1.40 26.21
N ARG A 412 -20.74 1.98 26.11
CA ARG A 412 -19.95 2.46 27.25
C ARG A 412 -20.34 3.88 27.71
N GLN A 413 -21.30 4.53 27.05
CA GLN A 413 -21.62 5.97 27.26
C GLN A 413 -22.92 6.26 28.00
#